data_AF-A0A9W6XQP1-F1
#
_entry.id   AF-A0A9W6XQP1-F1
#
_cell.length_a   1.000
_cell.length_b   1.000
_cell.length_c   1.000
_cell.angle_alpha   90.00
_cell.angle_beta   90.00
_cell.angle_gamma   90.00
#
_symmetry.space_group_name_H-M   'P 1'
#
loop_
_entity.id
_entity.type
_entity.pdbx_description
1 polymer ?
#
loop_
_entity_poly.entity_id
_entity_poly.type
_entity_poly.pdbx_seq_one_letter_code
_entity_poly.pdbx_strand_id
1 'polypeptide(L)'
;MLDTACDIGRMPAELAQQFLPLVDIDFSQLDPFWWLEMEKFPRTGPGNAPPANVVAPKTADDVLPLRETQEEVDTRIREFVAKLAERPEQHIAVVGHSSFFKRMLAMNRKLNNCELYETSLGEIEVRFGK
;
A
#
# COMPACT_ATOMS: atom_id res chain seq x y z
N MET A 1 12.06 -13.35 1.84
CA MET A 1 11.66 -12.88 3.17
C MET A 1 10.71 -11.70 2.91
N LEU A 2 9.41 -11.91 3.15
CA LEU A 2 8.27 -10.99 2.87
C LEU A 2 8.06 -9.99 4.04
N ASP A 3 9.14 -9.66 4.75
CA ASP A 3 9.12 -9.27 6.17
C ASP A 3 8.71 -7.83 6.42
N THR A 4 8.51 -7.05 5.35
CA THR A 4 8.17 -5.63 5.47
C THR A 4 6.68 -5.36 5.39
N ALA A 5 5.85 -6.39 5.23
CA ALA A 5 4.42 -6.22 5.00
C ALA A 5 3.53 -7.07 5.92
N CYS A 6 4.06 -7.65 7.01
CA CYS A 6 3.43 -8.41 8.11
C CYS A 6 2.08 -9.14 7.85
N ASP A 7 1.02 -8.41 7.57
CA ASP A 7 -0.37 -8.84 7.33
C ASP A 7 -0.80 -8.81 5.85
N ILE A 8 -0.21 -7.94 5.03
CA ILE A 8 -0.40 -7.89 3.57
C ILE A 8 0.11 -9.18 2.93
N GLY A 9 -0.74 -9.84 2.16
CA GLY A 9 -0.44 -11.15 1.57
C GLY A 9 -1.15 -12.32 2.24
N ARG A 10 -1.90 -12.09 3.33
CA ARG A 10 -2.50 -13.14 4.15
C ARG A 10 -4.01 -13.17 4.09
N MET A 11 -4.55 -14.39 3.98
CA MET A 11 -5.99 -14.61 3.87
C MET A 11 -6.75 -14.18 5.15
N PRO A 12 -8.00 -13.70 5.04
CA PRO A 12 -8.80 -13.32 6.21
C PRO A 12 -8.88 -14.40 7.29
N ALA A 13 -8.98 -15.68 6.91
CA ALA A 13 -9.00 -16.80 7.85
C ALA A 13 -7.70 -16.96 8.64
N GLU A 14 -6.54 -16.73 8.01
CA GLU A 14 -5.23 -16.80 8.66
C GLU A 14 -5.02 -15.61 9.62
N LEU A 15 -5.49 -14.43 9.22
CA LEU A 15 -5.48 -13.24 10.07
C LEU A 15 -6.38 -13.44 11.28
N ALA A 16 -7.63 -13.86 11.06
CA ALA A 16 -8.55 -14.21 12.12
C ALA A 16 -7.92 -15.19 13.10
N GLN A 17 -7.34 -16.30 12.63
CA GLN A 17 -6.70 -17.30 13.50
C GLN A 17 -5.57 -16.71 14.36
N GLN A 18 -4.72 -15.84 13.80
CA GLN A 18 -3.63 -15.22 14.57
C GLN A 18 -4.16 -14.23 15.61
N PHE A 19 -5.16 -13.44 15.22
CA PHE A 19 -5.71 -12.37 16.06
C PHE A 19 -6.92 -12.82 16.88
N LEU A 20 -7.29 -14.10 16.85
CA LEU A 20 -8.32 -14.73 17.69
C LEU A 20 -8.24 -14.35 19.18
N PRO A 21 -7.04 -14.21 19.80
CA PRO A 21 -6.94 -13.78 21.20
C PRO A 21 -7.35 -12.31 21.43
N LEU A 22 -7.44 -11.49 20.39
CA LEU A 22 -7.85 -10.09 20.44
C LEU A 22 -9.35 -10.00 20.11
N VAL A 23 -10.16 -9.70 21.13
CA VAL A 23 -11.63 -9.76 21.05
C VAL A 23 -12.23 -8.73 20.08
N ASP A 24 -11.47 -7.71 19.68
CA ASP A 24 -12.00 -6.54 18.99
C ASP A 24 -11.61 -6.45 17.50
N ILE A 25 -11.10 -7.52 16.88
CA ILE A 25 -10.73 -7.51 15.45
C ILE A 25 -11.53 -8.55 14.67
N ASP A 26 -12.46 -8.07 13.83
CA ASP A 26 -13.26 -8.90 12.92
C ASP A 26 -12.73 -8.82 11.48
N PHE A 27 -12.42 -9.99 10.90
CA PHE A 27 -11.96 -10.14 9.53
C PHE A 27 -13.06 -10.67 8.58
N SER A 28 -14.29 -10.88 9.07
CA SER A 28 -15.41 -11.45 8.29
C SER A 28 -15.80 -10.64 7.06
N GLN A 29 -15.53 -9.33 7.08
CA GLN A 29 -15.81 -8.40 5.99
C GLN A 29 -14.64 -8.24 5.02
N LEU A 30 -13.48 -8.85 5.28
CA LEU A 30 -12.38 -8.82 4.33
C LEU A 30 -12.60 -9.88 3.25
N ASP A 31 -12.45 -9.43 2.02
CA ASP A 31 -12.45 -10.33 0.89
C ASP A 31 -11.20 -11.22 0.86
N PRO A 32 -11.30 -12.41 0.26
CA PRO A 32 -10.13 -13.14 -0.22
C PRO A 32 -9.22 -12.21 -1.03
N PHE A 33 -7.93 -12.19 -0.72
CA PHE A 33 -6.94 -11.32 -1.39
C PHE A 33 -7.25 -9.82 -1.28
N TRP A 34 -7.74 -9.37 -0.12
CA TRP A 34 -8.07 -7.96 0.17
C TRP A 34 -6.96 -6.94 -0.15
N TRP A 35 -5.71 -7.39 -0.27
CA TRP A 35 -4.55 -6.57 -0.61
C TRP A 35 -4.31 -6.40 -2.12
N LEU A 36 -5.09 -7.06 -2.98
CA LEU A 36 -4.99 -6.93 -4.43
C LEU A 36 -5.96 -5.88 -4.96
N GLU A 37 -5.46 -5.03 -5.86
CA GLU A 37 -6.27 -4.04 -6.57
C GLU A 37 -7.28 -4.73 -7.48
N MET A 38 -8.56 -4.34 -7.36
CA MET A 38 -9.66 -4.97 -8.10
C MET A 38 -9.55 -4.75 -9.61
N GLU A 39 -8.95 -3.65 -10.04
CA GLU A 39 -8.75 -3.30 -11.44
C GLU A 39 -7.77 -4.27 -12.13
N LYS A 40 -6.72 -4.68 -11.42
CA LYS A 40 -5.73 -5.66 -11.90
C LYS A 40 -6.17 -7.09 -11.70
N PHE A 41 -6.93 -7.34 -10.63
CA PHE A 41 -7.38 -8.67 -10.23
C PHE A 41 -8.91 -8.69 -10.09
N PRO A 42 -9.65 -8.56 -11.20
CA PRO A 42 -11.10 -8.42 -11.17
C PRO A 42 -11.76 -9.69 -10.62
N ARG A 43 -12.65 -9.48 -9.64
CA ARG A 43 -13.41 -10.54 -8.99
C ARG A 43 -14.56 -10.97 -9.91
N THR A 44 -14.33 -12.02 -10.67
CA THR A 44 -15.24 -12.48 -11.74
C THR A 44 -16.04 -13.73 -11.38
N GLY A 45 -15.80 -14.33 -10.20
CA GLY A 45 -16.52 -15.52 -9.76
C GLY A 45 -17.82 -15.22 -8.99
N PRO A 46 -18.66 -16.25 -8.73
CA PRO A 46 -19.90 -16.10 -7.97
C PRO A 46 -19.66 -15.47 -6.59
N GLY A 47 -20.44 -14.44 -6.23
CA GLY A 47 -20.32 -13.78 -4.93
C GLY A 47 -19.04 -12.95 -4.75
N ASN A 48 -18.53 -12.32 -5.80
CA ASN A 48 -17.23 -11.62 -5.81
C ASN A 48 -16.05 -12.53 -5.49
N ALA A 49 -16.14 -13.82 -5.86
CA ALA A 49 -15.03 -14.73 -5.65
C ALA A 49 -13.76 -14.23 -6.40
N PRO A 50 -12.58 -14.37 -5.77
CA PRO A 50 -11.33 -14.00 -6.40
C PRO A 50 -11.12 -14.77 -7.71
N PRO A 51 -10.28 -14.28 -8.64
CA PRO A 51 -10.02 -14.99 -9.88
C PRO A 51 -9.52 -16.41 -9.55
N ALA A 52 -10.09 -17.43 -10.21
CA ALA A 52 -9.85 -18.84 -9.88
C ALA A 52 -8.36 -19.28 -9.93
N ASN A 53 -7.49 -18.45 -10.52
CA ASN A 53 -6.07 -18.71 -10.71
C ASN A 53 -5.15 -17.92 -9.74
N VAL A 54 -5.69 -17.08 -8.86
CA VAL A 54 -4.87 -16.32 -7.91
C VAL A 54 -4.67 -17.16 -6.64
N VAL A 55 -3.41 -17.46 -6.35
CA VAL A 55 -2.98 -18.16 -5.13
C VAL A 55 -2.18 -17.17 -4.28
N ALA A 56 -2.26 -17.31 -2.96
CA ALA A 56 -1.47 -16.45 -2.05
C ALA A 56 0.02 -16.63 -2.38
N PRO A 57 0.76 -15.53 -2.64
CA PRO A 57 2.15 -15.63 -3.07
C PRO A 57 3.00 -16.20 -1.94
N LYS A 58 3.79 -17.24 -2.23
CA LYS A 58 4.67 -17.88 -1.25
C LYS A 58 6.14 -17.56 -1.50
N THR A 59 6.45 -17.18 -2.73
CA THR A 59 7.81 -16.89 -3.19
C THR A 59 7.93 -15.44 -3.66
N ALA A 60 9.17 -14.98 -3.84
CA ALA A 60 9.43 -13.66 -4.41
C ALA A 60 8.90 -13.55 -5.85
N ASP A 61 9.00 -14.64 -6.62
CA ASP A 61 8.54 -14.69 -8.01
C ASP A 61 7.02 -14.60 -8.11
N ASP A 62 6.29 -15.19 -7.16
CA ASP A 62 4.83 -15.05 -7.09
C ASP A 62 4.41 -13.60 -6.81
N VAL A 63 5.24 -12.82 -6.12
CA VAL A 63 4.97 -11.41 -5.82
C VAL A 63 5.30 -10.49 -6.99
N LEU A 64 6.28 -10.82 -7.83
CA LEU A 64 6.70 -9.97 -8.94
C LEU A 64 5.54 -9.45 -9.82
N PRO A 65 4.60 -10.29 -10.30
CA PRO A 65 3.48 -9.82 -11.11
C PRO A 65 2.42 -9.02 -10.32
N LEU A 66 2.47 -9.06 -8.98
CA LEU A 66 1.54 -8.34 -8.10
C LEU A 66 2.05 -6.94 -7.73
N ARG A 67 3.33 -6.64 -7.98
CA ARG A 67 3.93 -5.36 -7.60
C ARG A 67 3.37 -4.23 -8.43
N GLU A 68 3.12 -3.10 -7.76
CA GLU A 68 2.87 -1.83 -8.45
C GLU A 68 4.05 -1.50 -9.40
N THR A 69 3.71 -1.04 -10.60
CA THR A 69 4.66 -0.44 -11.54
C THR A 69 5.08 0.94 -11.03
N GLN A 70 6.17 1.50 -11.59
CA GLN A 70 6.58 2.85 -11.23
C GLN A 70 5.51 3.90 -11.59
N GLU A 71 4.77 3.69 -12.67
CA GLU A 71 3.74 4.61 -13.14
C GLU A 71 2.53 4.62 -12.21
N GLU A 72 2.14 3.45 -11.68
CA GLU A 72 1.05 3.33 -10.70
C GLU A 72 1.41 4.02 -9.40
N VAL A 73 2.63 3.81 -8.89
CA VAL A 73 3.12 4.52 -7.70
C VAL A 73 3.18 6.02 -7.95
N ASP A 74 3.67 6.46 -9.12
CA ASP A 74 3.72 7.89 -9.46
C ASP A 74 2.32 8.51 -9.53
N THR A 75 1.33 7.81 -10.10
CA THR A 75 -0.06 8.26 -10.13
C THR A 75 -0.63 8.41 -8.73
N ARG A 76 -0.43 7.42 -7.85
CA ARG A 76 -0.87 7.48 -6.46
C ARG A 76 -0.16 8.58 -5.66
N ILE A 77 1.10 8.87 -5.97
CA ILE A 77 1.81 10.03 -5.40
C ILE A 77 1.16 11.33 -5.86
N ARG A 78 0.83 11.51 -7.15
CA ARG A 78 0.16 12.74 -7.64
C ARG A 78 -1.18 12.94 -6.94
N GLU A 79 -2.01 11.92 -6.87
CA GLU A 79 -3.30 11.98 -6.16
C GLU A 79 -3.14 12.33 -4.68
N PHE A 80 -2.11 11.77 -4.03
CA PHE A 80 -1.81 12.08 -2.65
C PHE A 80 -1.34 13.53 -2.46
N VAL A 81 -0.43 14.01 -3.32
CA VAL A 81 0.06 15.40 -3.30
C VAL A 81 -1.09 16.39 -3.55
N ALA A 82 -1.98 16.10 -4.49
CA ALA A 82 -3.17 16.91 -4.72
C ALA A 82 -4.06 17.00 -3.46
N LYS A 83 -4.28 15.88 -2.77
CA LYS A 83 -5.01 15.86 -1.49
C LYS A 83 -4.31 16.67 -0.41
N LEU A 84 -2.97 16.66 -0.36
CA LEU A 84 -2.19 17.49 0.58
C LEU A 84 -2.33 18.98 0.25
N ALA A 85 -2.36 19.36 -1.03
CA ALA A 85 -2.52 20.75 -1.46
C ALA A 85 -3.90 21.33 -1.13
N GLU A 86 -4.93 20.49 -1.07
CA GLU A 86 -6.29 20.88 -0.66
C GLU A 86 -6.44 21.10 0.85
N ARG A 87 -5.42 20.76 1.65
CA ARG A 87 -5.48 20.85 3.11
C ARG A 87 -5.28 22.30 3.59
N PRO A 88 -6.10 22.79 4.53
CA PRO A 88 -5.87 24.11 5.14
C PRO A 88 -4.68 24.13 6.12
N GLU A 89 -4.24 22.95 6.59
CA GLU A 89 -3.16 22.83 7.57
C GLU A 89 -1.80 23.30 6.99
N GLN A 90 -1.07 24.10 7.77
CA GLN A 90 0.26 24.59 7.38
C GLN A 90 1.39 23.59 7.65
N HIS A 91 1.16 22.61 8.53
CA HIS A 91 2.09 21.54 8.87
C HIS A 91 1.33 20.22 8.93
N ILE A 92 1.75 19.25 8.12
CA ILE A 92 1.09 17.94 8.01
C ILE A 92 2.12 16.86 8.28
N ALA A 93 1.86 16.02 9.27
CA ALA A 93 2.65 14.81 9.50
C ALA A 93 2.14 13.68 8.61
N VAL A 94 3.02 13.12 7.78
CA VAL A 94 2.72 11.96 6.94
C VAL A 94 3.54 10.78 7.42
N VAL A 95 2.87 9.68 7.77
CA VAL A 95 3.50 8.42 8.20
C VAL A 95 3.30 7.38 7.11
N GLY A 96 4.36 6.68 6.74
CA GLY A 96 4.32 5.72 5.64
C GLY A 96 5.65 5.01 5.43
N HIS A 97 5.82 4.39 4.27
CA HIS A 97 6.96 3.52 3.99
C HIS A 97 8.08 4.25 3.24
N SER A 98 9.33 3.91 3.60
CA SER A 98 10.54 4.51 3.03
C SER A 98 10.65 4.39 1.49
N SER A 99 10.09 3.35 0.88
CA SER A 99 10.05 3.21 -0.59
C SER A 99 9.17 4.26 -1.26
N PHE A 100 7.99 4.53 -0.69
CA PHE A 100 7.05 5.53 -1.20
C PHE A 100 7.66 6.93 -1.07
N PHE A 101 8.18 7.27 0.11
CA PHE A 101 8.85 8.55 0.34
C PHE A 101 10.10 8.74 -0.51
N LYS A 102 10.91 7.69 -0.70
CA LYS A 102 12.07 7.76 -1.59
C LYS A 102 11.67 8.21 -3.00
N ARG A 103 10.57 7.65 -3.54
CA ARG A 103 10.08 8.02 -4.88
C ARG A 103 9.47 9.43 -4.89
N MET A 104 8.60 9.74 -3.93
CA MET A 104 7.93 11.04 -3.79
C MET A 104 8.92 12.19 -3.65
N LEU A 105 9.94 12.03 -2.80
CA LEU A 105 10.92 13.05 -2.44
C LEU A 105 12.18 12.99 -3.33
N ALA A 106 12.18 12.15 -4.38
CA ALA A 106 13.30 11.94 -5.29
C ALA A 106 14.65 11.64 -4.58
N MET A 107 14.61 10.94 -3.46
CA MET A 107 15.80 10.64 -2.66
C MET A 107 16.66 9.53 -3.30
N ASN A 108 17.98 9.62 -3.12
CA ASN A 108 18.91 8.56 -3.51
C ASN A 108 18.93 7.38 -2.51
N ARG A 109 18.46 7.59 -1.28
CA ARG A 109 18.41 6.59 -0.20
C ARG A 109 16.99 6.38 0.33
N LYS A 110 16.80 5.29 1.08
CA LYS A 110 15.61 5.09 1.90
C LYS A 110 15.79 5.83 3.24
N LEU A 111 14.68 6.29 3.81
CA LEU A 111 14.63 6.70 5.21
C LEU A 111 14.73 5.46 6.11
N ASN A 112 15.38 5.60 7.26
CA ASN A 112 15.39 4.59 8.31
C ASN A 112 14.01 4.52 9.00
N ASN A 113 13.75 3.43 9.73
CA ASN A 113 12.55 3.33 10.54
C ASN A 113 12.53 4.45 11.59
N CYS A 114 11.39 5.14 11.72
CA CYS A 114 11.20 6.30 12.59
C CYS A 114 12.08 7.52 12.25
N GLU A 115 12.71 7.57 11.07
CA GLU A 115 13.40 8.77 10.63
C GLU A 115 12.40 9.87 10.26
N LEU A 116 12.66 11.08 10.75
CA LEU A 116 11.89 12.28 10.39
C LEU A 116 12.56 12.98 9.22
N TYR A 117 11.76 13.40 8.25
CA TYR A 117 12.19 14.25 7.15
C TYR A 117 11.17 15.39 6.97
N GLU A 118 11.66 16.61 6.95
CA GLU A 118 10.85 17.82 6.81
C GLU A 118 11.18 18.50 5.47
N THR A 119 10.14 18.93 4.76
CA THR A 119 10.22 19.58 3.44
C THR A 119 8.96 20.40 3.21
N SER A 120 9.01 21.32 2.25
CA SER A 120 7.83 22.07 1.84
C SER A 120 7.01 21.31 0.80
N LEU A 121 5.69 21.52 0.79
CA LEU A 121 4.83 20.94 -0.25
C LEU A 121 5.27 21.39 -1.66
N GLY A 122 5.66 22.65 -1.81
CA GLY A 122 6.13 23.20 -3.08
C GLY A 122 7.33 22.46 -3.69
N GLU A 123 8.26 21.97 -2.87
CA GLU A 123 9.40 21.15 -3.34
C GLU A 123 8.94 19.82 -3.93
N ILE A 124 7.89 19.22 -3.37
CA ILE A 124 7.29 17.97 -3.86
C ILE A 124 6.50 18.23 -5.14
N GLU A 125 5.77 19.34 -5.20
CA GLU A 125 4.94 19.75 -6.34
C GLU A 125 5.75 20.04 -7.60
N VAL A 126 7.01 20.47 -7.50
CA VAL A 126 7.89 20.59 -8.69
C VAL A 126 7.94 19.30 -9.50
N ARG A 127 7.78 18.15 -8.85
CA ARG A 127 7.84 16.83 -9.48
C ARG A 127 6.47 16.19 -9.70
N PHE A 128 5.59 16.30 -8.72
CA PHE A 128 4.29 15.61 -8.70
C PHE A 128 3.09 16.55 -8.67
N GLY A 129 3.33 17.86 -8.71
CA GLY A 129 2.31 18.90 -8.87
C GLY A 129 1.91 19.00 -10.33
N LYS A 130 0.88 18.23 -10.70
CA LYS A 130 0.05 18.42 -11.88
C LYS A 130 -1.35 17.93 -11.58
#